data_AF-A0A2H1FJY6-F1
#
_entry.id   AF-A0A2H1FJY6-F1
#
_cell.length_a   1.000
_cell.length_b   1.000
_cell.length_c   1.000
_cell.angle_alpha   90.00
_cell.angle_beta   90.00
_cell.angle_gamma   90.00
#
_symmetry.space_group_name_H-M   'P 1'
#
loop_
_entity.id
_entity.type
_entity.pdbx_description
1 polymer ?
#
loop_
_entity_poly.entity_id
_entity_poly.type
_entity_poly.pdbx_seq_one_letter_code
_entity_poly.pdbx_strand_id
1 'polypeptide(L)'
;MAPLLRSIVAITLLTFVSNARCLPQSSEPKLPLNEVDNSGATPLPPPSGALKHVVLGAGFQNYTCTTAGTYVQNVSPAGAFARLYDITAEVSKSKRDHITKATLKALEACLKKTKCSPSASNGYCDNCYRMGEAFAGRQPAGEHFFEQVNGTQTPNFDMSGSGDYLSAKKVGSAKAPSSAYSGANRLGAVDWLYLVDNASGRSHGMSSVYRVETAGGVAPKTCSTAGSLVQVPYAAEYWFYG
;
A
#
# COMPACT_ATOMS: atom_id res chain seq x y z
N MET A 1 34.82 -52.69 68.47
CA MET A 1 34.19 -51.43 68.94
C MET A 1 34.41 -50.37 67.87
N ALA A 2 33.29 -49.85 67.34
CA ALA A 2 33.08 -48.68 66.46
C ALA A 2 33.86 -48.55 65.12
N PRO A 3 33.16 -48.54 63.95
CA PRO A 3 33.74 -48.17 62.67
C PRO A 3 33.62 -46.65 62.40
N LEU A 4 34.59 -46.13 61.65
CA LEU A 4 34.67 -44.74 61.18
C LEU A 4 33.51 -44.39 60.22
N LEU A 5 32.73 -43.36 60.57
CA LEU A 5 31.80 -42.69 59.66
C LEU A 5 32.59 -41.75 58.73
N ARG A 6 32.55 -41.99 57.41
CA ARG A 6 32.96 -41.02 56.39
C ARG A 6 31.73 -40.24 55.93
N SER A 7 31.68 -38.96 56.25
CA SER A 7 30.66 -38.03 55.74
C SER A 7 30.87 -37.77 54.24
N ILE A 8 29.86 -38.09 53.43
CA ILE A 8 29.79 -37.73 52.02
C ILE A 8 28.92 -36.47 51.93
N VAL A 9 29.53 -35.33 51.60
CA VAL A 9 28.80 -34.11 51.25
C VAL A 9 28.40 -34.21 49.79
N ALA A 10 27.11 -34.39 49.52
CA ALA A 10 26.55 -34.33 48.17
C ALA A 10 26.30 -32.86 47.81
N ILE A 11 27.08 -32.32 46.87
CA ILE A 11 26.84 -30.99 46.27
C ILE A 11 25.87 -31.18 45.11
N THR A 12 24.62 -30.81 45.31
CA THR A 12 23.58 -30.78 44.27
C THR A 12 23.80 -29.55 43.37
N LEU A 13 24.33 -29.77 42.17
CA LEU A 13 24.34 -28.75 41.11
C LEU A 13 22.91 -28.54 40.59
N LEU A 14 22.30 -27.39 40.89
CA LEU A 14 21.08 -26.95 40.21
C LEU A 14 21.45 -26.47 38.81
N THR A 15 21.14 -27.28 37.79
CA THR A 15 21.16 -26.85 36.40
C THR A 15 19.95 -25.96 36.14
N PHE A 16 20.17 -24.66 36.02
CA PHE A 16 19.17 -23.73 35.49
C PHE A 16 19.01 -24.02 33.99
N VAL A 17 17.98 -24.79 33.63
CA VAL A 17 17.47 -24.83 32.25
C VAL A 17 16.84 -23.48 31.97
N SER A 18 17.59 -22.60 31.30
CA SER A 18 17.02 -21.39 30.70
C SER A 18 15.96 -21.82 29.69
N ASN A 19 14.70 -21.75 30.09
CA ASN A 19 13.57 -21.73 29.17
C ASN A 19 13.67 -20.42 28.38
N ALA A 20 14.53 -20.39 27.36
CA ALA A 20 14.43 -19.41 26.30
C ALA A 20 13.03 -19.58 25.70
N ARG A 21 12.10 -18.73 26.11
CA ARG A 21 10.81 -18.60 25.45
C ARG A 21 11.13 -18.29 24.01
N CYS A 22 10.90 -19.25 23.10
CA CYS A 22 10.84 -18.96 21.67
C CYS A 22 9.78 -17.87 21.52
N LEU A 23 10.23 -16.61 21.41
CA LEU A 23 9.36 -15.57 20.89
C LEU A 23 8.89 -16.07 19.52
N PRO A 24 7.58 -16.02 19.22
CA PRO A 24 7.11 -16.38 17.89
C PRO A 24 7.89 -15.55 16.88
N GLN A 25 8.67 -16.23 16.04
CA GLN A 25 9.46 -15.61 15.00
C GLN A 25 8.46 -14.89 14.08
N SER A 26 8.44 -13.56 14.14
CA SER A 26 7.64 -12.74 13.23
C SER A 26 8.12 -13.06 11.82
N SER A 27 7.35 -13.84 11.07
CA SER A 27 7.66 -14.07 9.66
C SER A 27 7.46 -12.77 8.91
N GLU A 28 8.41 -12.42 8.04
CA GLU A 28 8.24 -11.29 7.13
C GLU A 28 6.93 -11.47 6.35
N PRO A 29 6.08 -10.43 6.28
CA PRO A 29 4.81 -10.54 5.59
C PRO A 29 5.03 -10.79 4.09
N LYS A 30 4.15 -11.59 3.49
CA LYS A 30 4.27 -12.00 2.09
C LYS A 30 3.36 -11.18 1.20
N LEU A 31 3.93 -10.64 0.12
CA LEU A 31 3.16 -9.98 -0.93
C LEU A 31 2.14 -10.96 -1.56
N PRO A 32 0.84 -10.61 -1.67
CA PRO A 32 -0.23 -11.53 -2.06
C PRO A 32 -0.31 -11.80 -3.58
N LEU A 33 0.82 -12.08 -4.24
CA LEU A 33 0.86 -12.28 -5.70
C LEU A 33 0.07 -13.49 -6.20
N ASN A 34 -0.25 -14.44 -5.31
CA ASN A 34 -1.07 -15.62 -5.62
C ASN A 34 -2.57 -15.33 -5.69
N GLU A 35 -3.03 -14.13 -5.32
CA GLU A 35 -4.44 -13.75 -5.38
C GLU A 35 -4.88 -13.25 -6.76
N VAL A 36 -3.94 -13.07 -7.69
CA VAL A 36 -4.17 -12.50 -9.01
C VAL A 36 -3.66 -13.39 -10.15
N ASP A 37 -4.30 -13.32 -11.32
CA ASP A 37 -3.73 -13.85 -12.56
C ASP A 37 -2.53 -12.97 -12.99
N ASN A 38 -1.34 -13.49 -12.73
CA ASN A 38 -0.07 -12.82 -12.97
C ASN A 38 0.66 -13.35 -14.22
N SER A 39 -0.09 -13.78 -15.24
CA SER A 39 0.43 -14.38 -16.48
C SER A 39 0.54 -13.40 -17.67
N GLY A 40 0.28 -12.11 -17.45
CA GLY A 40 0.32 -11.08 -18.50
C GLY A 40 1.73 -10.83 -19.08
N ALA A 41 1.80 -10.01 -20.14
CA ALA A 41 3.05 -9.73 -20.86
C ALA A 41 4.15 -9.07 -19.99
N THR A 42 3.76 -8.28 -18.99
CA THR A 42 4.65 -7.67 -18.01
C THR A 42 4.10 -7.96 -16.61
N PRO A 43 4.36 -9.16 -16.06
CA PRO A 43 3.79 -9.59 -14.79
C PRO A 43 4.44 -8.85 -13.61
N LEU A 44 3.85 -9.00 -12.43
CA LEU A 44 4.40 -8.53 -11.17
C LEU A 44 5.49 -9.52 -10.70
N PRO A 45 6.78 -9.16 -10.71
CA PRO A 45 7.83 -10.07 -10.26
C PRO A 45 7.73 -10.28 -8.74
N PRO A 46 8.27 -11.38 -8.19
CA PRO A 46 8.52 -11.49 -6.75
C PRO A 46 9.34 -10.30 -6.24
N PRO A 47 9.11 -9.84 -4.99
CA PRO A 47 9.84 -8.71 -4.45
C PRO A 47 11.34 -9.00 -4.35
N SER A 48 12.14 -7.94 -4.48
CA SER A 48 13.59 -7.96 -4.27
C SER A 48 13.99 -6.78 -3.38
N GLY A 49 15.04 -6.96 -2.56
CA GLY A 49 15.40 -6.00 -1.52
C GLY A 49 14.66 -6.25 -0.20
N ALA A 50 14.90 -5.41 0.80
CA ALA A 50 14.23 -5.52 2.09
C ALA A 50 12.90 -4.78 2.07
N LEU A 51 11.86 -5.36 2.69
CA LEU A 51 10.60 -4.66 2.92
C LEU A 51 10.86 -3.41 3.78
N LYS A 52 10.45 -2.23 3.29
CA LYS A 52 10.57 -0.95 4.00
C LYS A 52 9.26 -0.56 4.67
N HIS A 53 8.19 -0.54 3.89
CA HIS A 53 6.87 -0.09 4.31
C HIS A 53 5.78 -0.94 3.68
N VAL A 54 4.74 -1.25 4.43
CA VAL A 54 3.43 -1.62 3.91
C VAL A 54 2.46 -0.53 4.34
N VAL A 55 1.83 0.15 3.39
CA VAL A 55 0.91 1.26 3.69
C VAL A 55 -0.44 1.07 3.03
N LEU A 56 -1.48 1.54 3.70
CA LEU A 56 -2.80 1.73 3.12
C LEU A 56 -2.86 3.10 2.44
N GLY A 57 -3.15 3.12 1.15
CA GLY A 57 -3.44 4.35 0.41
C GLY A 57 -4.92 4.59 0.26
N ALA A 58 -5.38 5.80 0.56
CA ALA A 58 -6.76 6.24 0.32
C ALA A 58 -6.79 7.58 -0.42
N GLY A 59 -7.55 7.67 -1.51
CA GLY A 59 -7.71 8.91 -2.24
C GLY A 59 -8.43 8.78 -3.56
N PHE A 60 -7.89 9.39 -4.62
CA PHE A 60 -8.55 9.55 -5.90
C PHE A 60 -7.64 9.19 -7.07
N GLN A 61 -8.20 8.50 -8.05
CA GLN A 61 -7.64 8.36 -9.38
C GLN A 61 -8.18 9.53 -10.22
N ASN A 62 -7.28 10.30 -10.82
CA ASN A 62 -7.60 11.44 -11.67
C ASN A 62 -7.43 11.03 -13.13
N TYR A 63 -8.47 11.24 -13.94
CA TYR A 63 -8.46 10.95 -15.36
C TYR A 63 -8.77 12.21 -16.18
N THR A 64 -8.14 12.32 -17.34
CA THR A 64 -8.41 13.38 -18.33
C THR A 64 -9.05 12.77 -19.58
N CYS A 65 -10.11 13.40 -20.07
CA CYS A 65 -10.76 13.01 -21.31
C CYS A 65 -9.90 13.41 -22.51
N THR A 66 -9.60 12.47 -23.39
CA THR A 66 -8.87 12.73 -24.65
C THR A 66 -9.81 13.25 -25.73
N THR A 67 -9.23 13.76 -26.83
CA THR A 67 -9.97 14.09 -28.06
C THR A 67 -10.63 12.88 -28.71
N ALA A 68 -10.15 11.67 -28.41
CA ALA A 68 -10.77 10.40 -28.83
C ALA A 68 -11.99 10.01 -27.97
N GLY A 69 -12.40 10.84 -27.01
CA GLY A 69 -13.55 10.58 -26.15
C GLY A 69 -13.33 9.48 -25.12
N THR A 70 -12.07 9.21 -24.73
CA THR A 70 -11.72 8.22 -23.70
C THR A 70 -10.93 8.85 -22.56
N TYR A 71 -11.19 8.40 -21.33
CA TYR A 71 -10.44 8.82 -20.15
C TYR A 71 -9.08 8.12 -20.05
N VAL A 72 -8.03 8.89 -19.74
CA VAL A 72 -6.66 8.39 -19.56
C VAL A 72 -5.99 8.98 -18.30
N GLN A 73 -4.93 8.32 -17.79
CA GLN A 73 -4.21 8.73 -16.58
C GLN A 73 -2.75 9.18 -16.81
N ASN A 74 -2.26 9.10 -18.04
CA ASN A 74 -0.85 9.33 -18.39
C ASN A 74 -0.56 10.72 -18.98
N VAL A 75 -1.51 11.65 -18.88
CA VAL A 75 -1.38 13.03 -19.39
C VAL A 75 -1.69 14.00 -18.25
N SER A 76 -0.91 15.06 -18.09
CA SER A 76 -1.20 16.08 -17.07
C SER A 76 -2.57 16.73 -17.31
N PRO A 77 -3.38 16.99 -16.26
CA PRO A 77 -3.13 16.79 -14.83
C PRO A 77 -3.64 15.44 -14.27
N ALA A 78 -3.80 14.41 -15.11
CA ALA A 78 -4.24 13.08 -14.68
C ALA A 78 -3.19 12.35 -13.81
N GLY A 79 -3.58 11.28 -13.14
CA GLY A 79 -2.73 10.55 -12.21
C GLY A 79 -3.51 10.05 -11.01
N ALA A 80 -2.96 10.19 -9.81
CA ALA A 80 -3.61 9.87 -8.56
C ALA A 80 -3.13 10.77 -7.43
N PHE A 81 -3.94 10.87 -6.38
CA PHE A 81 -3.55 11.40 -5.08
C PHE A 81 -4.03 10.43 -3.99
N ALA A 82 -3.22 10.15 -2.98
CA ALA A 82 -3.64 9.41 -1.80
C ALA A 82 -2.85 9.78 -0.55
N ARG A 83 -3.54 9.77 0.60
CA ARG A 83 -2.90 9.70 1.92
C ARG A 83 -2.42 8.27 2.16
N LEU A 84 -1.23 8.12 2.71
CA LEU A 84 -0.62 6.84 3.02
C LEU A 84 -0.59 6.63 4.54
N TYR A 85 -1.12 5.52 5.01
CA TYR A 85 -1.10 5.12 6.42
C TYR A 85 -0.22 3.90 6.56
N ASP A 86 0.88 4.02 7.28
CA ASP A 86 1.76 2.88 7.56
C ASP A 86 0.98 1.83 8.34
N ILE A 87 0.97 0.60 7.84
CA ILE A 87 0.34 -0.59 8.43
C ILE A 87 1.34 -1.75 8.54
N THR A 88 2.64 -1.47 8.45
CA THR A 88 3.71 -2.48 8.42
C THR A 88 3.67 -3.37 9.65
N ALA A 89 3.49 -2.78 10.83
CA ALA A 89 3.39 -3.52 12.09
C ALA A 89 2.13 -4.40 12.14
N GLU A 90 1.01 -3.93 11.60
CA GLU A 90 -0.27 -4.63 11.55
C GLU A 90 -0.17 -5.87 10.67
N VAL A 91 0.35 -5.70 9.45
CA VAL A 91 0.52 -6.79 8.47
C VAL A 91 1.55 -7.81 8.97
N SER A 92 2.63 -7.36 9.62
CA SER A 92 3.66 -8.25 10.17
C SER A 92 3.20 -9.08 11.39
N LYS A 93 2.27 -8.56 12.19
CA LYS A 93 1.71 -9.24 13.38
C LYS A 93 0.50 -10.11 13.08
N SER A 94 -0.15 -9.86 11.94
CA SER A 94 -1.39 -10.48 11.56
C SER A 94 -1.16 -11.86 10.91
N LYS A 95 -2.01 -12.85 11.24
CA LYS A 95 -2.19 -14.08 10.42
C LYS A 95 -3.14 -13.85 9.23
N ARG A 96 -3.49 -12.60 8.95
CA ARG A 96 -4.29 -12.15 7.81
C ARG A 96 -3.39 -11.23 7.00
N ASP A 97 -2.96 -11.70 5.85
CA ASP A 97 -1.89 -11.10 5.03
C ASP A 97 -2.29 -9.79 4.32
N HIS A 98 -3.44 -9.19 4.66
CA HIS A 98 -3.96 -7.96 4.04
C HIS A 98 -5.00 -7.26 4.92
N ILE A 99 -5.13 -5.94 4.74
CA ILE A 99 -6.26 -5.16 5.20
C ILE A 99 -7.54 -5.69 4.55
N THR A 100 -8.58 -5.84 5.37
CA THR A 100 -9.84 -6.41 4.87
C THR A 100 -10.42 -5.56 3.75
N LYS A 101 -10.96 -6.20 2.72
CA LYS A 101 -11.78 -5.58 1.66
C LYS A 101 -12.85 -4.62 2.21
N ALA A 102 -13.30 -4.83 3.45
CA ALA A 102 -14.23 -3.97 4.16
C ALA A 102 -13.65 -2.58 4.50
N THR A 103 -12.37 -2.48 4.89
CA THR A 103 -11.70 -1.21 5.17
C THR A 103 -11.52 -0.40 3.90
N LEU A 104 -11.05 -1.04 2.82
CA LEU A 104 -10.90 -0.41 1.51
C LEU A 104 -12.25 0.11 0.98
N LYS A 105 -13.30 -0.69 1.13
CA LYS A 105 -14.69 -0.29 0.84
C LYS A 105 -15.14 0.88 1.72
N ALA A 106 -14.85 0.87 3.02
CA ALA A 106 -15.27 1.92 3.93
C ALA A 106 -14.66 3.28 3.53
N LEU A 107 -13.36 3.29 3.22
CA LEU A 107 -12.64 4.49 2.77
C LEU A 107 -13.23 5.05 1.47
N GLU A 108 -13.42 4.20 0.46
CA GLU A 108 -14.07 4.59 -0.81
C GLU A 108 -15.50 5.12 -0.57
N ALA A 109 -16.29 4.41 0.24
CA ALA A 109 -17.69 4.76 0.51
C ALA A 109 -17.82 6.11 1.23
N CYS A 110 -16.87 6.47 2.10
CA CYS A 110 -16.88 7.78 2.73
C CYS A 110 -16.64 8.90 1.71
N LEU A 111 -15.64 8.75 0.83
CA LEU A 111 -15.34 9.75 -0.19
C LEU A 111 -16.55 10.00 -1.09
N LYS A 112 -17.29 8.95 -1.46
CA LYS A 112 -18.57 9.09 -2.16
C LYS A 112 -19.66 9.77 -1.31
N LYS A 113 -19.89 9.30 -0.07
CA LYS A 113 -20.98 9.79 0.79
C LYS A 113 -20.85 11.28 1.08
N THR A 114 -19.63 11.75 1.28
CA THR A 114 -19.31 13.15 1.55
C THR A 114 -19.40 14.03 0.30
N LYS A 115 -19.54 13.46 -0.91
CA LYS A 115 -19.43 14.16 -2.20
C LYS A 115 -18.20 15.07 -2.26
N CYS A 116 -17.13 14.67 -1.56
CA CYS A 116 -15.99 15.53 -1.43
C CYS A 116 -15.21 15.53 -2.74
N SER A 117 -14.98 16.73 -3.29
CA SER A 117 -14.00 16.94 -4.34
C SER A 117 -12.75 17.49 -3.65
N PRO A 118 -11.62 16.77 -3.67
CA PRO A 118 -10.43 17.17 -2.93
C PRO A 118 -9.92 18.54 -3.40
N SER A 119 -9.75 19.44 -2.45
CA SER A 119 -9.16 20.76 -2.65
C SER A 119 -8.30 21.13 -1.45
N ALA A 120 -7.38 22.07 -1.63
CA ALA A 120 -6.64 22.63 -0.50
C ALA A 120 -7.58 23.21 0.57
N SER A 121 -8.75 23.74 0.16
CA SER A 121 -9.74 24.32 1.08
C SER A 121 -10.51 23.31 1.94
N ASN A 122 -10.50 22.02 1.60
CA ASN A 122 -11.16 20.97 2.39
C ASN A 122 -10.20 19.89 2.89
N GLY A 123 -8.89 20.21 2.93
CA GLY A 123 -7.86 19.26 3.32
C GLY A 123 -7.86 18.01 2.45
N TYR A 124 -8.20 18.14 1.17
CA TYR A 124 -8.31 16.98 0.25
C TYR A 124 -9.27 15.89 0.72
N CYS A 125 -10.33 16.22 1.47
CA CYS A 125 -11.29 15.28 2.08
C CYS A 125 -10.86 14.65 3.42
N ASP A 126 -10.15 15.40 4.27
CA ASP A 126 -9.64 14.97 5.59
C ASP A 126 -10.66 14.24 6.49
N ASN A 127 -11.95 14.58 6.43
CA ASN A 127 -12.96 13.88 7.22
C ASN A 127 -13.06 12.38 6.93
N CYS A 128 -12.81 11.95 5.68
CA CYS A 128 -12.73 10.53 5.34
C CYS A 128 -11.37 9.93 5.67
N TYR A 129 -10.32 10.75 5.66
CA TYR A 129 -8.97 10.37 6.07
C TYR A 129 -8.85 10.11 7.57
N ARG A 130 -9.66 10.77 8.41
CA ARG A 130 -9.79 10.42 9.84
C ARG A 130 -10.24 8.97 10.07
N MET A 131 -10.96 8.34 9.14
CA MET A 131 -11.24 6.91 9.25
C MET A 131 -9.97 6.08 8.98
N GLY A 132 -9.14 6.48 8.03
CA GLY A 132 -7.84 5.87 7.79
C GLY A 132 -6.96 5.95 9.04
N GLU A 133 -6.97 7.09 9.73
CA GLU A 133 -6.29 7.25 11.02
C GLU A 133 -6.85 6.31 12.09
N ALA A 134 -8.18 6.19 12.18
CA ALA A 134 -8.82 5.28 13.12
C ALA A 134 -8.49 3.81 12.82
N PHE A 135 -8.36 3.43 11.54
CA PHE A 135 -7.97 2.07 11.14
C PHE A 135 -6.50 1.79 11.42
N ALA A 136 -5.61 2.71 11.09
CA ALA A 136 -4.16 2.55 11.30
C ALA A 136 -3.73 2.85 12.75
N GLY A 137 -4.61 3.47 13.54
CA GLY A 137 -4.31 3.96 14.88
C GLY A 137 -3.26 5.08 14.91
N ARG A 138 -3.02 5.75 13.77
CA ARG A 138 -1.95 6.76 13.60
C ARG A 138 -2.28 7.78 12.51
N GLN A 139 -1.63 8.93 12.57
CA GLN A 139 -1.66 9.95 11.51
C GLN A 139 -1.08 9.40 10.19
N PRO A 140 -1.41 9.99 9.02
CA PRO A 140 -0.80 9.61 7.75
C PRO A 140 0.73 9.63 7.85
N ALA A 141 1.38 8.58 7.33
CA ALA A 141 2.84 8.45 7.26
C ALA A 141 3.43 9.13 6.02
N GLY A 142 2.58 9.48 5.05
CA GLY A 142 3.03 10.05 3.78
C GLY A 142 1.90 10.33 2.79
N GLU A 143 2.30 10.64 1.56
CA GLU A 143 1.42 10.92 0.43
C GLU A 143 1.90 10.24 -0.85
N HIS A 144 0.95 9.82 -1.68
CA HIS A 144 1.17 9.47 -3.07
C HIS A 144 0.55 10.56 -3.95
N PHE A 145 1.30 11.05 -4.93
CA PHE A 145 0.83 12.08 -5.86
C PHE A 145 1.48 11.94 -7.23
N PHE A 146 0.92 12.63 -8.22
CA PHE A 146 1.51 12.74 -9.56
C PHE A 146 1.94 14.17 -9.86
N GLU A 147 3.06 14.31 -10.54
CA GLU A 147 3.57 15.58 -11.04
C GLU A 147 4.38 15.36 -12.32
N GLN A 148 4.70 16.46 -13.00
CA GLN A 148 5.55 16.43 -14.18
C GLN A 148 7.02 16.37 -13.78
N VAL A 149 7.69 15.27 -14.09
CA VAL A 149 9.14 15.09 -13.91
C VAL A 149 9.75 14.90 -15.28
N ASN A 150 10.58 15.86 -15.72
CA ASN A 150 11.20 15.85 -17.05
C ASN A 150 10.18 15.65 -18.19
N GLY A 151 9.01 16.31 -18.09
CA GLY A 151 7.94 16.20 -19.08
C GLY A 151 7.12 14.91 -19.04
N THR A 152 7.39 14.03 -18.07
CA THR A 152 6.64 12.78 -17.85
C THR A 152 5.75 12.89 -16.61
N GLN A 153 4.48 12.56 -16.78
CA GLN A 153 3.52 12.45 -15.68
C GLN A 153 3.90 11.27 -14.78
N THR A 154 4.45 11.57 -13.62
CA THR A 154 5.23 10.64 -12.80
C THR A 154 4.56 10.38 -11.45
N PRO A 155 4.33 9.11 -11.07
CA PRO A 155 3.91 8.76 -9.72
C PRO A 155 5.05 8.95 -8.72
N ASN A 156 4.80 9.68 -7.64
CA ASN A 156 5.73 9.87 -6.54
C ASN A 156 5.09 9.41 -5.22
N PHE A 157 5.93 8.91 -4.32
CA PHE A 157 5.55 8.48 -2.98
C PHE A 157 6.50 9.15 -1.99
N ASP A 158 5.94 10.01 -1.13
CA ASP A 158 6.66 10.73 -0.10
C ASP A 158 6.26 10.15 1.26
N MET A 159 7.16 9.38 1.86
CA MET A 159 6.98 8.79 3.19
C MET A 159 7.60 9.71 4.25
N SER A 160 7.05 10.93 4.34
CA SER A 160 7.58 12.04 5.17
C SER A 160 7.86 11.67 6.62
N GLY A 161 7.12 10.72 7.20
CA GLY A 161 7.37 10.21 8.55
C GLY A 161 8.71 9.47 8.73
N SER A 162 9.27 8.94 7.64
CA SER A 162 10.54 8.19 7.61
C SER A 162 11.67 8.91 6.85
N GLY A 163 11.34 9.86 5.97
CA GLY A 163 12.28 10.50 5.05
C GLY A 163 12.56 9.69 3.78
N ASP A 164 11.86 8.57 3.57
CA ASP A 164 11.94 7.81 2.33
C ASP A 164 11.12 8.46 1.21
N TYR A 165 11.61 8.39 -0.02
CA TYR A 165 10.96 8.96 -1.20
C TYR A 165 11.17 8.06 -2.41
N LEU A 166 10.13 7.86 -3.23
CA LEU A 166 10.22 7.10 -4.48
C LEU A 166 9.58 7.89 -5.63
N SER A 167 10.39 8.24 -6.64
CA SER A 167 9.91 8.73 -7.93
C SER A 167 9.90 7.56 -8.91
N ALA A 168 8.70 7.12 -9.33
CA ALA A 168 8.55 5.79 -9.91
C ALA A 168 8.14 5.80 -11.39
N LYS A 169 8.36 4.67 -12.06
CA LYS A 169 7.77 4.34 -13.36
C LYS A 169 7.16 2.94 -13.30
N LYS A 170 6.05 2.74 -14.00
CA LYS A 170 5.38 1.44 -14.09
C LYS A 170 6.20 0.49 -14.97
N VAL A 171 6.44 -0.72 -14.49
CA VAL A 171 7.13 -1.79 -15.24
C VAL A 171 6.39 -3.13 -15.21
N GLY A 172 5.35 -3.27 -14.39
CA GLY A 172 4.49 -4.46 -14.39
C GLY A 172 3.04 -4.13 -14.05
N SER A 173 2.12 -5.00 -14.46
CA SER A 173 0.70 -4.88 -14.15
C SER A 173 -0.05 -6.21 -14.20
N ALA A 174 -1.03 -6.37 -13.33
CA ALA A 174 -1.99 -7.48 -13.36
C ALA A 174 -3.42 -6.95 -13.10
N LYS A 175 -4.43 -7.59 -13.69
CA LYS A 175 -5.83 -7.18 -13.46
C LYS A 175 -6.21 -7.41 -12.01
N ALA A 176 -6.89 -6.46 -11.37
CA ALA A 176 -7.41 -6.70 -10.03
C ALA A 176 -8.31 -7.95 -10.02
N PRO A 177 -8.30 -8.78 -8.96
CA PRO A 177 -9.15 -9.96 -8.88
C PRO A 177 -10.63 -9.61 -9.08
N SER A 178 -11.41 -10.50 -9.68
CA SER A 178 -12.86 -10.28 -9.88
C SER A 178 -13.64 -10.10 -8.57
N SER A 179 -13.07 -10.56 -7.46
CA SER A 179 -13.59 -10.39 -6.10
C SER A 179 -13.21 -9.05 -5.44
N ALA A 180 -12.45 -8.20 -6.11
CA ALA A 180 -12.11 -6.87 -5.62
C ALA A 180 -13.37 -5.97 -5.55
N TYR A 181 -13.39 -5.03 -4.62
CA TYR A 181 -14.51 -4.09 -4.52
C TYR A 181 -14.54 -3.19 -5.76
N SER A 182 -15.63 -3.26 -6.52
CA SER A 182 -15.80 -2.59 -7.81
C SER A 182 -15.93 -1.06 -7.74
N GLY A 183 -15.72 -0.46 -6.55
CA GLY A 183 -16.07 0.92 -6.27
C GLY A 183 -17.58 1.15 -6.25
N ALA A 184 -18.00 2.29 -5.72
CA ALA A 184 -19.41 2.62 -5.63
C ALA A 184 -20.01 3.10 -6.97
N ASN A 185 -19.19 3.26 -8.00
CA ASN A 185 -19.60 3.41 -9.40
C ASN A 185 -19.81 2.06 -10.12
N ARG A 186 -19.42 0.94 -9.50
CA ARG A 186 -19.53 -0.43 -10.04
C ARG A 186 -18.76 -0.66 -11.34
N LEU A 187 -17.70 0.13 -11.60
CA LEU A 187 -16.88 0.02 -12.80
C LEU A 187 -15.66 -0.89 -12.64
N GLY A 188 -15.33 -1.28 -11.41
CA GLY A 188 -14.22 -2.18 -11.10
C GLY A 188 -13.17 -1.54 -10.19
N ALA A 189 -12.15 -2.32 -9.88
CA ALA A 189 -10.95 -1.86 -9.18
C ALA A 189 -9.80 -1.64 -10.18
N VAL A 190 -8.97 -0.61 -9.93
CA VAL A 190 -7.78 -0.36 -10.76
C VAL A 190 -6.81 -1.52 -10.70
N ASP A 191 -6.06 -1.74 -11.77
CA ASP A 191 -5.10 -2.84 -11.88
C ASP A 191 -4.05 -2.81 -10.75
N TRP A 192 -3.54 -3.99 -10.38
CA TRP A 192 -2.34 -4.09 -9.55
C TRP A 192 -1.13 -3.68 -10.39
N LEU A 193 -0.19 -2.97 -9.78
CA LEU A 193 0.97 -2.41 -10.47
C LEU A 193 2.26 -2.77 -9.77
N TYR A 194 3.32 -2.91 -10.56
CA TYR A 194 4.70 -2.87 -10.08
C TYR A 194 5.38 -1.63 -10.64
N LEU A 195 5.90 -0.79 -9.76
CA LEU A 195 6.63 0.42 -10.09
C LEU A 195 8.04 0.35 -9.50
N VAL A 196 9.01 0.88 -10.25
CA VAL A 196 10.42 0.95 -9.85
C VAL A 196 10.92 2.38 -9.97
N ASP A 197 12.05 2.67 -9.32
CA ASP A 197 12.75 3.95 -9.48
C ASP A 197 12.86 4.34 -10.96
N ASN A 198 12.44 5.55 -11.27
CA ASN A 198 12.48 6.10 -12.62
C ASN A 198 13.88 6.59 -13.02
N ALA A 199 14.87 6.50 -12.13
CA ALA A 199 16.24 6.98 -12.32
C ALA A 199 16.33 8.50 -12.54
N SER A 200 15.38 9.26 -11.99
CA SER A 200 15.42 10.72 -11.97
C SER A 200 16.45 11.30 -10.99
N GLY A 201 17.05 10.47 -10.13
CA GLY A 201 17.96 10.89 -9.07
C GLY A 201 17.25 11.43 -7.82
N ARG A 202 15.92 11.26 -7.72
CA ARG A 202 15.10 11.79 -6.63
C ARG A 202 14.74 10.77 -5.56
N SER A 203 14.86 9.47 -5.87
CA SER A 203 14.49 8.39 -4.97
C SER A 203 15.51 8.23 -3.84
N HIS A 204 15.05 7.99 -2.61
CA HIS A 204 15.85 7.78 -1.41
C HIS A 204 15.16 6.73 -0.51
N GLY A 205 15.92 5.75 -0.02
CA GLY A 205 15.43 4.71 0.91
C GLY A 205 14.53 3.62 0.31
N MET A 206 13.94 3.87 -0.87
CA MET A 206 13.08 2.93 -1.60
C MET A 206 13.48 2.84 -3.07
N SER A 207 13.36 1.64 -3.63
CA SER A 207 13.70 1.32 -5.03
C SER A 207 12.53 0.81 -5.85
N SER A 208 11.51 0.23 -5.18
CA SER A 208 10.32 -0.28 -5.86
C SER A 208 9.10 -0.31 -4.95
N VAL A 209 7.93 -0.33 -5.58
CA VAL A 209 6.64 -0.42 -4.90
C VAL A 209 5.66 -1.28 -5.70
N TYR A 210 4.90 -2.11 -4.99
CA TYR A 210 3.73 -2.80 -5.53
C TYR A 210 2.47 -2.10 -5.08
N ARG A 211 1.54 -1.87 -6.00
CA ARG A 211 0.14 -1.55 -5.69
C ARG A 211 -0.68 -2.83 -5.76
N VAL A 212 -1.21 -3.29 -4.64
CA VAL A 212 -2.02 -4.51 -4.51
C VAL A 212 -3.30 -4.23 -3.74
N GLU A 213 -4.19 -5.22 -3.61
CA GLU A 213 -5.45 -5.11 -2.86
C GLU A 213 -6.25 -3.83 -3.18
N THR A 214 -6.43 -3.57 -4.47
CA THR A 214 -7.09 -2.36 -4.98
C THR A 214 -8.62 -2.41 -4.83
N ALA A 215 -9.23 -1.28 -4.52
CA ALA A 215 -10.67 -1.08 -4.46
C ALA A 215 -11.09 0.18 -5.20
N GLY A 216 -12.03 0.05 -6.16
CA GLY A 216 -12.53 1.17 -6.95
C GLY A 216 -11.47 1.84 -7.84
N GLY A 217 -11.69 3.11 -8.16
CA GLY A 217 -10.76 3.92 -8.96
C GLY A 217 -10.90 3.81 -10.48
N VAL A 218 -11.75 2.93 -11.02
CA VAL A 218 -11.97 2.82 -12.47
C VAL A 218 -12.94 3.89 -12.96
N ALA A 219 -12.52 4.70 -13.95
CA ALA A 219 -13.37 5.70 -14.59
C ALA A 219 -14.31 5.10 -15.66
N PRO A 220 -15.39 5.80 -16.05
CA PRO A 220 -16.14 5.47 -17.25
C PRO A 220 -15.21 5.33 -18.46
N LYS A 221 -15.54 4.42 -19.38
CA LYS A 221 -14.70 4.20 -20.57
C LYS A 221 -14.67 5.43 -21.49
N THR A 222 -15.80 6.14 -21.59
CA THR A 222 -16.03 7.20 -22.56
C THR A 222 -16.39 8.53 -21.90
N CYS A 223 -16.12 9.61 -22.62
CA CYS A 223 -16.40 10.99 -22.23
C CYS A 223 -16.73 11.84 -23.45
N SER A 224 -17.53 12.90 -23.25
CA SER A 224 -18.03 13.76 -24.33
C SER A 224 -17.21 15.02 -24.55
N THR A 225 -16.44 15.45 -23.55
CA THR A 225 -15.76 16.75 -23.56
C THR A 225 -14.27 16.55 -23.40
N ALA A 226 -13.50 16.73 -24.48
CA ALA A 226 -12.05 16.67 -24.43
C ALA A 226 -11.50 17.66 -23.38
N GLY A 227 -10.52 17.23 -22.59
CA GLY A 227 -9.97 18.00 -21.48
C GLY A 227 -10.79 17.96 -20.18
N SER A 228 -11.99 17.37 -20.18
CA SER A 228 -12.75 17.21 -18.93
C SER A 228 -12.03 16.25 -17.98
N LEU A 229 -12.14 16.54 -16.68
CA LEU A 229 -11.54 15.75 -15.63
C LEU A 229 -12.59 14.91 -14.91
N VAL A 230 -12.23 13.70 -14.50
CA VAL A 230 -13.01 12.92 -13.54
C VAL A 230 -12.08 12.39 -12.44
N GLN A 231 -12.54 12.51 -11.21
CA GLN A 231 -11.89 11.97 -10.03
C GLN A 231 -12.71 10.78 -9.54
N VAL A 232 -12.06 9.63 -9.39
CA VAL A 232 -12.70 8.40 -8.94
C VAL A 232 -12.07 7.97 -7.62
N PRO A 233 -12.86 7.90 -6.53
CA PRO A 233 -12.39 7.37 -5.26
C PRO A 233 -11.74 5.99 -5.41
N TYR A 234 -10.63 5.77 -4.73
CA TYR A 234 -9.96 4.48 -4.68
C TYR A 234 -9.24 4.28 -3.34
N ALA A 235 -8.96 3.01 -3.05
CA ALA A 235 -8.01 2.62 -2.02
C ALA A 235 -7.15 1.46 -2.53
N ALA A 236 -5.96 1.29 -1.96
CA ALA A 236 -5.04 0.19 -2.29
C ALA A 236 -4.02 -0.01 -1.17
N GLU A 237 -3.38 -1.16 -1.15
CA GLU A 237 -2.14 -1.37 -0.40
C GLU A 237 -0.92 -1.05 -1.26
N TYR A 238 0.10 -0.47 -0.65
CA TYR A 238 1.40 -0.22 -1.26
C TYR A 238 2.51 -0.89 -0.44
N TRP A 239 3.29 -1.74 -1.10
CA TRP A 239 4.38 -2.50 -0.49
C TRP A 239 5.71 -2.03 -1.08
N PHE A 240 6.54 -1.38 -0.27
CA PHE A 240 7.77 -0.72 -0.67
C PHE A 240 9.01 -1.52 -0.30
N TYR A 241 9.99 -1.56 -1.20
CA TYR A 241 11.25 -2.31 -1.04
C TYR A 241 12.47 -1.46 -1.41
N GLY A 242 13.62 -1.75 -0.79
CA GLY A 242 14.93 -1.13 -1.09
C GLY A 242 16.03 -1.56 -0.13
#